data_AF-A0A336N4W9-F1
#
_entry.id   AF-A0A336N4W9-F1
#
_cell.length_a   1.000
_cell.length_b   1.000
_cell.length_c   1.000
_cell.angle_alpha   90.00
_cell.angle_beta   90.00
_cell.angle_gamma   90.00
#
_symmetry.space_group_name_H-M   'P 1'
#
loop_
_entity.id
_entity.type
_entity.pdbx_description
1 polymer ?
#
loop_
_entity_poly.entity_id
_entity_poly.type
_entity_poly.pdbx_seq_one_letter_code
_entity_poly.pdbx_strand_id
1 'polypeptide(L)'
;MLLINIFFALALLLRFYTLSISIRNEKNLLKKGAIQYGKKNSIALSVVHILFYLSCITEANYNQVIFNKESQIGLIILIFSLIMLFYVIYQLKEIWTVKVYILPNHKINTSFIFKYFRHPNYF
;
A
#
# COMPACT_ATOMS: atom_id res chain seq x y z
N MET A 1 15.56 11.89 -16.22
CA MET A 1 14.97 10.54 -16.20
C MET A 1 15.47 9.73 -15.03
N LEU A 2 16.79 9.73 -14.79
CA LEU A 2 17.44 8.98 -13.71
C LEU A 2 16.74 9.12 -12.35
N LEU A 3 16.43 10.35 -11.90
CA LEU A 3 15.76 10.59 -10.62
C LEU A 3 14.37 9.93 -10.52
N ILE A 4 13.53 10.08 -11.55
CA ILE A 4 12.17 9.49 -11.55
C ILE A 4 12.27 7.96 -11.48
N ASN A 5 13.18 7.36 -12.26
CA ASN A 5 13.38 5.90 -12.25
C ASN A 5 13.91 5.41 -10.89
N ILE A 6 14.80 6.16 -10.24
CA ILE A 6 15.29 5.84 -8.89
C ILE A 6 14.15 5.89 -7.87
N PHE A 7 13.37 6.98 -7.84
CA PHE A 7 12.26 7.11 -6.90
C PHE A 7 11.18 6.04 -7.14
N PHE A 8 10.89 5.72 -8.40
CA PHE A 8 9.98 4.64 -8.76
C PHE A 8 10.50 3.29 -8.25
N ALA A 9 11.78 2.97 -8.47
CA ALA A 9 12.38 1.73 -7.99
C ALA A 9 12.34 1.63 -6.45
N LEU A 10 12.64 2.72 -5.74
CA LEU A 10 12.54 2.79 -4.28
C LEU A 10 11.09 2.56 -3.79
N ALA A 11 10.12 3.21 -4.42
CA ALA A 11 8.70 3.03 -4.11
C ALA A 11 8.26 1.58 -4.37
N LEU A 12 8.73 0.95 -5.44
CA LEU A 12 8.44 -0.44 -5.77
C LEU A 12 9.05 -1.42 -4.76
N LEU A 13 10.31 -1.21 -4.35
CA LEU A 13 10.96 -1.99 -3.29
C LEU A 13 10.17 -1.90 -1.97
N LEU A 14 9.73 -0.69 -1.61
CA LEU A 14 8.90 -0.47 -0.43
C LEU A 14 7.54 -1.14 -0.55
N ARG A 15 6.97 -1.19 -1.76
CA ARG A 15 5.73 -1.92 -2.06
C ARG A 15 5.91 -3.43 -1.86
N PHE A 16 7.02 -4.00 -2.32
CA PHE A 16 7.32 -5.41 -2.06
C PHE A 16 7.58 -5.69 -0.58
N TYR A 17 8.26 -4.79 0.13
CA TYR A 17 8.44 -4.90 1.57
C TYR A 17 7.10 -4.91 2.31
N THR A 18 6.23 -3.94 2.05
CA THR A 18 4.89 -3.89 2.67
C THR A 18 4.03 -5.10 2.28
N LEU A 19 4.10 -5.56 1.02
CA LEU A 19 3.43 -6.80 0.60
C LEU A 19 3.93 -8.02 1.39
N SER A 20 5.24 -8.12 1.67
CA SER A 20 5.80 -9.21 2.47
C SER A 20 5.23 -9.25 3.89
N ILE A 21 5.02 -8.08 4.51
CA ILE A 21 4.36 -7.96 5.81
C ILE A 21 2.92 -8.47 5.71
N SER A 22 2.19 -8.05 4.67
CA SER A 22 0.80 -8.51 4.44
C SER A 22 0.72 -10.02 4.26
N ILE A 23 1.64 -10.63 3.51
CA ILE A 23 1.66 -12.09 3.28
C ILE A 23 1.95 -12.83 4.58
N ARG A 24 2.87 -12.33 5.42
CA ARG A 24 3.14 -12.91 6.74
C ARG A 24 1.91 -12.86 7.63
N ASN A 25 1.23 -11.71 7.66
CA ASN A 25 0.01 -11.51 8.45
C ASN A 25 -1.14 -12.39 7.93
N GLU A 26 -1.34 -12.47 6.61
CA GLU A 26 -2.33 -13.36 5.97
C GLU A 26 -2.16 -14.81 6.43
N LYS A 27 -0.94 -15.35 6.40
CA LYS A 27 -0.65 -16.71 6.88
C LYS A 27 -1.02 -16.90 8.36
N ASN A 28 -0.76 -15.90 9.20
CA ASN A 28 -1.09 -15.96 10.63
C ASN A 28 -2.60 -15.83 10.87
N LEU A 29 -3.29 -14.98 10.11
CA LEU A 29 -4.74 -14.78 10.20
C LEU A 29 -5.50 -16.04 9.77
N LEU A 30 -5.07 -16.68 8.68
CA LEU A 30 -5.64 -17.95 8.21
C LEU A 30 -5.52 -19.05 9.28
N LYS A 31 -4.36 -19.15 9.95
CA LYS A 31 -4.17 -20.08 11.08
C LYS A 31 -5.11 -19.80 12.27
N LYS A 32 -5.51 -18.54 12.45
CA LYS A 32 -6.46 -18.11 13.49
C LYS A 32 -7.93 -18.21 13.04
N GLY A 33 -8.21 -18.79 11.87
CA GLY A 33 -9.57 -18.98 11.35
C GLY A 33 -10.16 -17.76 10.64
N ALA A 34 -9.33 -16.83 10.17
CA ALA A 34 -9.81 -15.71 9.37
C ALA A 34 -10.27 -16.16 7.97
N ILE A 35 -11.32 -15.52 7.46
CA ILE A 35 -11.89 -15.80 6.13
C ILE A 35 -11.60 -14.63 5.20
N GLN A 36 -11.18 -14.95 3.96
CA GLN A 36 -10.95 -13.94 2.93
C GLN A 36 -12.27 -13.50 2.30
N TYR A 37 -12.45 -12.19 2.13
CA TYR A 37 -13.55 -11.60 1.39
C TYR A 37 -13.06 -10.90 0.13
N GLY A 38 -13.86 -10.94 -0.93
CA GLY A 38 -13.58 -10.17 -2.15
C GLY A 38 -12.35 -10.63 -2.94
N LYS A 39 -11.98 -11.92 -2.90
CA LYS A 39 -10.78 -12.46 -3.59
C LYS A 39 -10.66 -12.02 -5.05
N LYS A 40 -11.75 -12.08 -5.83
CA LYS A 40 -11.77 -11.64 -7.23
C LYS A 40 -11.44 -10.15 -7.37
N ASN A 41 -12.03 -9.32 -6.50
CA ASN A 41 -11.80 -7.87 -6.49
C ASN A 41 -10.34 -7.56 -6.12
N SER A 42 -9.77 -8.26 -5.13
CA SER A 42 -8.36 -8.09 -4.77
C SER A 42 -7.41 -8.44 -5.91
N ILE A 43 -7.71 -9.49 -6.69
CA ILE A 43 -6.92 -9.86 -7.87
C ILE A 43 -7.05 -8.79 -8.96
N ALA A 44 -8.27 -8.39 -9.29
CA ALA A 44 -8.53 -7.37 -10.31
C ALA A 44 -7.83 -6.04 -9.96
N LEU A 45 -7.93 -5.60 -8.71
CA LEU A 45 -7.27 -4.39 -8.23
C LEU A 45 -5.74 -4.50 -8.34
N SER A 46 -5.18 -5.67 -8.02
CA SER A 46 -3.73 -5.89 -8.13
C SER A 46 -3.25 -5.81 -9.58
N VAL A 47 -4.01 -6.38 -10.53
CA VAL A 47 -3.70 -6.31 -11.96
C VAL A 47 -3.76 -4.88 -12.46
N VAL A 48 -4.86 -4.17 -12.17
CA VAL A 48 -5.01 -2.75 -12.57
C VAL A 48 -3.90 -1.90 -11.98
N HIS A 49 -3.50 -2.12 -10.73
CA HIS A 49 -2.44 -1.38 -10.08
C HIS A 49 -1.06 -1.61 -10.72
N ILE A 50 -0.74 -2.86 -11.09
CA ILE A 50 0.50 -3.19 -11.81
C ILE A 50 0.51 -2.52 -13.18
N LEU A 51 -0.58 -2.65 -13.94
CA LEU A 51 -0.71 -2.03 -15.26
C LEU A 51 -0.57 -0.51 -15.17
N PHE A 52 -1.20 0.13 -14.18
CA PHE A 52 -1.09 1.57 -13.96
C PHE A 52 0.35 1.99 -13.71
N TYR A 53 1.08 1.33 -12.81
CA TYR A 53 2.49 1.66 -12.55
C TYR A 53 3.38 1.46 -13.77
N LEU A 54 3.18 0.38 -14.54
CA LEU A 54 3.94 0.15 -15.77
C LEU A 54 3.63 1.22 -16.81
N SER A 55 2.36 1.56 -17.02
CA SER A 55 1.97 2.63 -17.95
C SER A 55 2.60 3.97 -17.58
N CYS A 56 2.54 4.37 -16.30
CA CYS A 56 3.12 5.64 -15.85
C CYS A 56 4.64 5.70 -16.05
N ILE A 57 5.38 4.64 -15.69
CA ILE A 57 6.84 4.65 -15.85
C ILE A 57 7.24 4.57 -17.32
N THR A 58 6.52 3.80 -18.14
CA THR A 58 6.76 3.72 -19.59
C THR A 58 6.49 5.07 -20.26
N GLU A 59 5.36 5.71 -19.96
CA GLU A 59 5.02 7.04 -20.49
C GLU A 59 6.06 8.09 -20.08
N ALA A 60 6.47 8.11 -18.81
CA ALA A 60 7.46 9.06 -18.31
C ALA A 60 8.82 8.90 -19.02
N ASN A 61 9.25 7.66 -19.29
CA ASN A 61 10.49 7.39 -20.02
C ASN A 61 10.36 7.69 -21.53
N TYR A 62 9.22 7.37 -22.15
CA TYR A 62 8.98 7.66 -23.57
C TYR A 62 8.99 9.18 -23.83
N ASN A 63 8.29 9.95 -22.99
CA ASN A 63 8.19 11.40 -23.12
C ASN A 63 9.41 12.16 -22.56
N GLN A 64 10.41 11.45 -22.03
CA GLN A 64 11.58 12.05 -21.38
C GLN A 64 11.18 13.14 -20.37
N VAL A 65 10.28 12.79 -19.43
CA VAL A 65 9.75 13.71 -18.40
C VAL A 65 10.82 14.12 -17.39
N ILE A 66 11.19 15.39 -17.34
CA ILE A 66 12.19 15.91 -16.41
C ILE A 66 11.56 16.12 -15.03
N PHE A 67 12.33 15.81 -13.98
CA PHE A 67 11.90 16.08 -12.61
C PHE A 67 11.75 17.59 -12.42
N ASN A 68 10.52 18.03 -12.20
CA ASN A 68 10.13 19.43 -12.12
C ASN A 68 9.37 19.71 -10.81
N LYS A 69 8.84 20.93 -10.67
CA LYS A 69 8.08 21.35 -9.48
C LYS A 69 6.89 20.43 -9.18
N GLU A 70 6.16 20.00 -10.21
CA GLU A 70 5.03 19.07 -10.05
C GLU A 70 5.50 17.70 -9.53
N SER A 71 6.61 17.19 -10.08
CA SER A 71 7.24 15.95 -9.60
C SER A 71 7.69 16.07 -8.14
N GLN A 72 8.19 17.23 -7.74
CA GLN A 72 8.60 17.50 -6.37
C GLN A 72 7.41 17.53 -5.40
N ILE A 73 6.30 18.16 -5.78
CA ILE A 73 5.06 18.16 -4.98
C ILE A 73 4.53 16.73 -4.85
N GLY A 74 4.47 15.98 -5.95
CA GLY A 74 4.08 14.57 -5.95
C GLY A 74 4.96 13.71 -5.05
N LEU A 75 6.27 13.95 -5.04
CA LEU A 75 7.21 13.26 -4.17
C LEU A 75 6.95 13.56 -2.68
N ILE A 76 6.68 14.82 -2.32
CA ILE A 76 6.35 15.20 -0.95
C ILE A 76 5.08 14.48 -0.48
N ILE A 77 4.04 14.47 -1.33
CA ILE A 77 2.79 13.77 -1.04
C ILE A 77 3.06 12.27 -0.87
N LEU A 78 3.83 11.65 -1.77
CA LEU A 78 4.19 10.25 -1.68
C LEU A 78 4.92 9.93 -0.37
N ILE A 79 5.91 10.73 0.03
CA ILE A 79 6.65 10.54 1.28
C ILE A 79 5.70 10.61 2.48
N PHE A 80 4.81 11.60 2.51
CA PHE A 80 3.81 11.74 3.56
C PHE A 80 2.88 10.51 3.63
N SER A 81 2.35 10.07 2.49
CA SER A 81 1.51 8.87 2.41
C SER A 81 2.25 7.61 2.88
N LEU A 82 3.55 7.48 2.59
CA LEU A 82 4.37 6.36 3.05
C LEU A 82 4.57 6.39 4.57
N ILE A 83 4.81 7.56 5.16
CA ILE A 83 4.91 7.71 6.62
C ILE A 83 3.59 7.28 7.28
N MET A 84 2.46 7.75 6.75
CA MET A 84 1.13 7.36 7.25
C MET A 84 0.87 5.86 7.08
N LEU A 85 1.25 5.27 5.95
CA LEU A 85 1.15 3.83 5.72
C LEU A 85 1.90 3.04 6.79
N PHE A 86 3.15 3.39 7.09
CA PHE A 86 3.92 2.70 8.13
C PHE A 86 3.36 2.91 9.53
N TYR A 87 2.83 4.10 9.81
CA TYR A 87 2.13 4.36 11.07
C TYR A 87 0.89 3.48 11.21
N VAL A 88 0.10 3.33 10.15
CA VAL A 88 -1.10 2.46 10.13
C VAL A 88 -0.72 0.98 10.25
N ILE A 89 0.33 0.53 9.54
CA ILE A 89 0.88 -0.84 9.68
C ILE A 89 1.28 -1.09 11.14
N TYR A 90 1.96 -0.13 11.76
CA TYR A 90 2.38 -0.23 13.16
C TYR A 90 1.18 -0.31 14.11
N GLN A 91 0.13 0.46 13.87
CA GLN A 91 -1.08 0.44 14.69
C GLN A 91 -1.88 -0.86 14.55
N LEU A 92 -2.06 -1.36 13.32
CA LEU A 92 -2.85 -2.57 13.05
C LEU A 92 -2.09 -3.88 13.30
N LYS A 93 -0.75 -3.85 13.31
CA LYS A 93 0.13 -4.99 13.60
C LYS A 93 -0.21 -6.22 12.76
N GLU A 94 -0.63 -7.31 13.40
CA GLU A 94 -0.89 -8.61 12.78
C GLU A 94 -2.19 -8.67 11.96
N ILE A 95 -3.08 -7.68 12.12
CA ILE A 95 -4.35 -7.61 11.36
C ILE A 95 -4.15 -6.90 10.01
N TRP A 96 -3.09 -6.10 9.87
CA TRP A 96 -2.86 -5.36 8.62
C TRP A 96 -2.60 -6.32 7.46
N THR A 97 -3.45 -6.26 6.45
CA THR A 97 -3.33 -7.02 5.20
C THR A 97 -3.84 -6.17 4.05
N VAL A 98 -3.30 -6.39 2.84
CA VAL A 98 -3.75 -5.72 1.61
C VAL A 98 -5.06 -6.31 1.12
N LYS A 99 -5.23 -7.63 1.26
CA LYS A 99 -6.48 -8.34 0.99
C LYS A 99 -7.42 -8.22 2.19
N VAL A 100 -8.72 -8.29 1.96
CA VAL A 100 -9.70 -8.20 3.04
C VAL A 100 -9.85 -9.55 3.74
N TYR A 101 -9.42 -9.62 5.00
CA TYR A 101 -9.64 -10.75 5.91
C TYR A 101 -10.50 -10.33 7.09
N ILE A 102 -11.46 -11.17 7.47
CA ILE A 102 -12.26 -10.97 8.69
C ILE A 102 -11.92 -12.11 9.66
N LEU A 103 -11.39 -11.74 10.83
CA LEU A 103 -11.14 -12.66 11.93
C LEU A 103 -12.39 -12.66 12.86
N PRO A 104 -13.01 -13.83 13.13
CA PRO A 104 -14.31 -13.92 13.84
C PRO A 104 -14.36 -13.22 15.21
N ASN A 105 -13.24 -13.19 15.94
CA ASN A 105 -13.14 -12.62 17.30
C ASN A 105 -12.19 -11.43 17.36
N HIS A 106 -12.15 -10.60 16.31
CA HIS A 106 -11.24 -9.46 16.25
C HIS A 106 -11.65 -8.33 17.20
N LYS A 107 -10.73 -7.88 18.06
CA LYS A 107 -10.89 -6.67 18.86
C LYS A 107 -10.61 -5.43 18.01
N ILE A 108 -11.59 -4.52 17.94
CA ILE A 108 -11.46 -3.25 17.23
C ILE A 108 -10.28 -2.45 17.80
N ASN A 109 -9.42 -1.94 16.93
CA ASN A 109 -8.35 -1.04 17.34
C ASN A 109 -8.94 0.34 17.66
N THR A 110 -8.79 0.79 18.91
CA THR A 110 -9.28 2.08 19.39
C THR A 110 -8.16 3.10 19.59
N SER A 111 -7.01 2.92 18.94
CA SER A 111 -5.92 3.89 18.99
C SER A 111 -6.34 5.23 18.39
N PHE A 112 -5.59 6.30 18.71
CA PHE A 112 -5.95 7.67 18.35
C PHE A 112 -6.38 7.82 16.89
N ILE A 113 -5.61 7.26 15.93
CA ILE A 113 -5.94 7.40 14.52
C ILE A 113 -7.24 6.68 14.13
N PHE A 114 -7.51 5.51 14.71
CA PHE A 114 -8.74 4.75 14.44
C PHE A 114 -9.97 5.33 15.16
N LYS A 115 -9.77 6.18 16.17
CA LYS A 115 -10.84 6.94 16.83
C LYS A 115 -11.38 8.06 15.93
N TYR A 116 -10.52 8.74 15.17
CA TYR A 116 -10.91 9.86 14.29
C TYR A 116 -11.14 9.43 12.84
N PHE A 117 -10.41 8.41 12.36
CA PHE A 117 -10.49 7.93 10.99
C PHE A 117 -10.87 6.44 10.97
N ARG A 118 -12.00 6.10 10.35
CA ARG A 118 -12.44 4.69 10.27
C ARG A 118 -11.50 3.81 9.45
N HIS A 119 -10.93 4.37 8.38
CA HIS A 119 -10.05 3.64 7.48
C HIS A 119 -8.83 4.48 7.07
N PRO A 120 -7.89 4.74 7.99
CA PRO A 120 -6.70 5.55 7.69
C PRO A 120 -5.79 4.92 6.63
N ASN A 121 -5.93 3.62 6.34
CA ASN A 121 -5.18 2.91 5.29
C ASN A 121 -5.66 3.24 3.85
N TYR A 122 -6.82 3.88 3.70
CA TYR A 122 -7.42 4.19 2.39
C TYR A 122 -7.33 5.66 1.99
N PHE A 123 -6.84 6.52 2.89
CA PHE A 123 -6.47 7.90 2.59
C PHE A 123 -5.00 7.94 2.16
#